data_AF-A0A2V8XSG6-F1
#
_entry.id   AF-A0A2V8XSG6-F1
#
_cell.length_a   1.000
_cell.length_b   1.000
_cell.length_c   1.000
_cell.angle_alpha   90.00
_cell.angle_beta   90.00
_cell.angle_gamma   90.00
#
_symmetry.space_group_name_H-M   'P 1'
#
loop_
_entity.id
_entity.type
_entity.pdbx_description
1 polymer ?
#
loop_
_entity_poly.entity_id
_entity_poly.type
_entity_poly.pdbx_seq_one_letter_code
_entity_poly.pdbx_strand_id
1 'polypeptide(L)' 'MHARLDPGDRARLDELKQVTGETETALVKKGLRLVHEREVQARRKRTALEVAGKLVGKYRGPSDLSTNKKYLDDLGR' A
#
# COMPACT_ATOMS: atom_id res chain seq x y z
N MET A 1 12.99 21.87 -10.92
CA MET A 1 12.11 22.14 -9.76
C MET A 1 12.95 21.93 -8.51
N HIS A 2 13.29 22.99 -7.77
CA HIS A 2 14.06 22.88 -6.52
C HIS A 2 13.13 23.22 -5.37
N ALA A 3 12.72 22.20 -4.61
CA ALA A 3 11.99 22.41 -3.38
C ALA A 3 12.97 22.96 -2.33
N ARG A 4 12.60 24.08 -1.68
CA ARG A 4 13.36 24.57 -0.53
C ARG A 4 13.02 23.68 0.66
N LEU A 5 13.96 22.82 1.02
CA LEU A 5 13.88 22.04 2.26
C LEU A 5 14.40 22.89 3.41
N ASP A 6 13.61 22.94 4.50
CA ASP A 6 14.06 23.50 5.76
C ASP A 6 15.24 22.66 6.32
N PRO A 7 16.17 23.27 7.09
CA PRO A 7 17.22 22.54 7.80
C PRO A 7 16.76 21.24 8.48
N GLY A 8 15.57 21.20 9.10
CA GLY A 8 15.05 19.98 9.73
C GLY A 8 14.76 18.86 8.72
N ASP A 9 14.19 19.19 7.57
CA ASP A 9 13.90 18.21 6.53
C ASP A 9 15.17 17.73 5.80
N ARG A 10 16.18 18.59 5.68
CA ARG A 10 17.49 18.18 5.18
C ARG A 10 18.16 17.16 6.09
N ALA A 11 18.07 17.34 7.41
CA ALA A 11 18.63 16.38 8.37
C ALA A 11 17.98 15.00 8.23
N ARG A 12 16.65 14.94 8.11
CA ARG A 12 15.91 13.69 7.88
C ARG A 12 16.27 13.04 6.55
N LEU A 13 16.46 13.84 5.50
CA LEU A 13 16.85 13.34 4.19
C LEU A 13 18.27 12.76 4.21
N ASP A 14 19.20 13.34 4.97
CA ASP A 14 20.54 12.78 5.14
C ASP A 14 20.53 11.46 5.92
N GLU A 15 19.75 11.39 7.01
CA GLU A 15 19.54 10.14 7.74
C GLU A 15 18.98 9.04 6.82
N LEU A 16 17.97 9.37 6.00
CA LEU A 16 17.41 8.42 5.03
C LEU A 16 18.45 7.95 4.01
N LYS A 17 19.32 8.84 3.51
CA LYS A 17 20.43 8.46 2.62
C LYS A 17 21.39 7.49 3.29
N GLN A 18 21.75 7.72 4.55
CA GLN A 18 22.66 6.85 5.31
C GLN A 18 22.05 5.47 5.56
N VAL A 19 20.77 5.40 5.94
CA VAL A 19 20.09 4.14 6.28
C VAL A 19 19.79 3.31 5.03
N THR A 20 19.39 3.96 3.93
CA THR A 20 18.93 3.25 2.71
C THR A 20 20.02 3.06 1.66
N GLY A 21 21.09 3.86 1.71
CA GLY A 21 22.10 3.94 0.66
C GLY A 21 21.58 4.54 -0.67
N GLU A 22 20.33 5.05 -0.70
CA GLU A 22 19.74 5.62 -1.91
C GLU A 22 20.16 7.08 -2.11
N THR A 23 20.16 7.53 -3.37
CA THR A 23 20.39 8.94 -3.70
C THR A 23 19.22 9.81 -3.28
N GLU A 24 19.47 11.09 -3.02
CA GLU A 24 18.44 12.09 -2.70
C GLU A 24 17.27 12.05 -3.71
N THR A 25 17.58 12.06 -5.01
CA THR A 25 16.56 12.02 -6.07
C THR A 25 15.71 10.75 -6.01
N ALA A 26 16.32 9.59 -5.71
CA ALA A 26 15.60 8.33 -5.59
C ALA A 26 14.64 8.36 -4.40
N LEU A 27 15.11 8.86 -3.25
CA LEU A 27 14.30 9.04 -2.04
C LEU A 27 13.13 10.00 -2.26
N VAL A 28 13.37 11.13 -2.92
CA VAL A 28 12.30 12.10 -3.24
C VAL A 28 11.26 11.50 -4.18
N LYS A 29 11.68 10.79 -5.24
CA LYS A 29 10.76 10.10 -6.17
C LYS A 29 9.93 9.03 -5.45
N LYS A 30 10.56 8.26 -4.57
CA LYS A 30 9.92 7.21 -3.76
C LYS A 30 8.94 7.81 -2.76
N GLY A 31 9.31 8.88 -2.08
CA GLY A 31 8.45 9.64 -1.16
C GLY A 31 7.22 10.20 -1.88
N LEU A 32 7.41 10.87 -3.02
CA LEU A 32 6.29 11.38 -3.83
C LEU A 32 5.33 10.27 -4.26
N ARG A 33 5.87 9.11 -4.68
CA ARG A 33 5.05 7.95 -5.05
C ARG A 33 4.25 7.43 -3.86
N LEU A 34 4.88 7.26 -2.70
CA LEU A 34 4.22 6.80 -1.47
C LEU A 34 3.09 7.75 -1.03
N VAL A 35 3.36 9.06 -1.04
CA VAL A 35 2.36 10.07 -0.69
C VAL A 35 1.22 10.07 -1.69
N HIS A 36 1.49 9.97 -2.99
CA HIS A 36 0.47 9.89 -4.03
C HIS A 36 -0.40 8.63 -3.87
N GLU A 37 0.20 7.47 -3.63
CA GLU A 37 -0.56 6.23 -3.36
C GLU A 37 -1.40 6.35 -2.09
N ARG A 38 -0.86 6.91 -1.02
CA ARG A 38 -1.62 7.09 0.23
C ARG A 38 -2.77 8.09 0.06
N GLU A 39 -2.52 9.26 -0.48
CA GLU A 39 -3.48 10.37 -0.43
C GLU A 39 -4.42 10.40 -1.63
N VAL A 40 -3.90 10.08 -2.84
CA VAL A 40 -4.69 10.15 -4.08
C VAL A 40 -5.37 8.81 -4.34
N GLN A 41 -4.65 7.69 -4.17
CA GLN A 41 -5.25 6.38 -4.42
C GLN A 41 -6.18 5.93 -3.30
N ALA A 42 -5.95 6.29 -2.03
CA ALA A 42 -6.90 5.93 -0.97
C ALA A 42 -8.24 6.68 -1.08
N ARG A 43 -8.25 7.88 -1.69
CA ARG A 43 -9.48 8.61 -1.99
C ARG A 43 -10.26 8.03 -3.17
N ARG A 44 -9.64 7.19 -3.99
CA ARG A 44 -10.37 6.42 -5.01
C ARG A 44 -11.09 5.26 -4.33
N LYS A 45 -12.42 5.27 -4.36
CA LYS A 45 -13.24 4.11 -4.02
C LYS A 45 -12.91 2.99 -5.00
N ARG A 46 -12.01 2.09 -4.58
CA ARG A 46 -11.71 0.86 -5.33
C ARG A 46 -12.81 -0.14 -5.07
N THR A 47 -13.29 -0.78 -6.13
CA THR A 47 -14.19 -1.91 -6.01
C THR A 47 -13.48 -3.08 -5.33
N ALA A 48 -14.23 -3.99 -4.68
CA ALA A 48 -13.65 -5.19 -4.07
C ALA A 48 -12.83 -6.02 -5.08
N LEU A 49 -13.23 -5.99 -6.36
CA LEU A 49 -12.53 -6.63 -7.46
C LEU A 49 -11.15 -6.01 -7.70
N GLU A 50 -11.05 -4.69 -7.71
CA GLU A 50 -9.78 -3.96 -7.87
C GLU A 50 -8.84 -4.15 -6.67
N VAL A 51 -9.38 -4.29 -5.46
CA VAL A 51 -8.60 -4.59 -4.25
C VAL A 51 -8.04 -6.01 -4.32
N ALA A 52 -8.86 -6.99 -4.71
CA ALA A 52 -8.44 -8.38 -4.84
C ALA A 52 -7.40 -8.56 -5.96
N GLY A 53 -7.44 -7.74 -7.02
CA GLY A 53 -6.42 -7.67 -8.06
C GLY A 53 -6.07 -9.04 -8.64
N LYS A 54 -4.79 -9.46 -8.57
CA LYS A 54 -4.31 -10.75 -9.09
C LYS A 54 -4.80 -11.98 -8.30
N LEU A 55 -5.44 -11.77 -7.15
CA LEU A 55 -6.03 -12.86 -6.35
C LEU A 55 -7.44 -13.21 -6.84
N VAL A 56 -8.07 -12.35 -7.65
CA VAL A 56 -9.35 -12.65 -8.29
C VAL A 56 -9.20 -13.90 -9.16
N GLY A 57 -10.04 -14.91 -8.89
CA GLY A 57 -10.03 -16.18 -9.61
C GLY A 57 -8.88 -17.13 -9.27
N LYS A 58 -7.92 -16.73 -8.42
CA LYS A 58 -6.83 -17.60 -7.96
C LYS A 58 -7.33 -18.71 -7.03
N TYR A 59 -8.41 -18.43 -6.30
CA TYR A 59 -9.06 -19.39 -5.41
C TYR A 59 -10.48 -19.65 -5.93
N ARG A 60 -10.75 -20.91 -6.31
CA ARG A 60 -12.11 -21.40 -6.55
C ARG A 60 -12.61 -21.98 -5.23
N GLY A 61 -13.47 -21.23 -4.55
CA GLY A 61 -14.23 -21.71 -3.39
C GLY A 61 -15.72 -21.82 -3.73
N PRO A 62 -16.54 -22.39 -2.82
CA PRO A 62 -17.98 -22.41 -2.96
C PRO A 62 -18.53 -20.98 -3.12
N SER A 63 -19.41 -20.77 -4.10
CA SER A 63 -20.01 -19.46 -4.38
C SER A 63 -20.89 -18.95 -3.24
N ASP A 64 -21.28 -19.83 -2.32
CA ASP A 64 -22.17 -19.60 -1.19
C ASP A 64 -21.45 -19.37 0.15
N LEU A 65 -20.12 -19.20 0.16
CA LEU A 65 -19.33 -19.00 1.39
C LEU A 65 -19.87 -17.87 2.30
N SER A 66 -20.37 -16.78 1.70
CA SER A 66 -20.94 -15.66 2.46
C SER A 66 -22.33 -15.92 3.04
N THR A 67 -23.00 -16.98 2.59
CA THR A 67 -24.44 -17.21 2.84
C THR A 67 -24.68 -18.53 3.58
N ASN A 68 -23.78 -19.49 3.45
CA ASN A 68 -23.91 -20.82 4.02
C ASN A 68 -23.06 -20.98 5.29
N LYS A 69 -23.71 -20.84 6.45
CA LYS A 69 -23.07 -20.93 7.77
C LYS A 69 -22.53 -22.33 8.10
N LYS A 70 -22.90 -23.37 7.34
CA LYS A 70 -22.41 -24.74 7.58
C LYS A 70 -20.90 -24.86 7.45
N TYR A 71 -20.25 -24.00 6.67
CA TYR A 71 -18.78 -23.99 6.58
C TYR A 71 -18.08 -23.55 7.87
N LEU A 72 -18.80 -23.00 8.84
CA LEU A 72 -18.28 -22.55 10.13
C LEU A 72 -18.59 -23.54 11.27
N ASP A 73 -19.30 -24.63 11.01
CA ASP A 73 -19.85 -25.52 12.04
C ASP A 73 -18.77 -26.24 12.86
N ASP A 74 -17.60 -26.48 12.25
CA ASP A 74 -16.45 -27.13 12.88
C ASP A 74 -15.30 -26.15 13.20
N LEU A 75 -15.51 -24.85 13.00
CA LEU A 75 -14.48 -23.85 13.22
C LEU A 75 -14.28 -23.62 14.74
N GLY A 76 -13.18 -24.15 15.29
CA GLY A 76 -12.78 -23.93 16.69
C GLY A 76 -13.12 -25.06 17.66
N ARG A 77 -13.38 -26.26 17.16
CA ARG A 77 -13.29 -27.50 17.95
C ARG A 77 -11.86 -28.02 18.08
#